data_AF-A0A9X8VEU7-F1
#
_entry.id   AF-A0A9X8VEU7-F1
#
_cell.length_a   1.000
_cell.length_b   1.000
_cell.length_c   1.000
_cell.angle_alpha   90.00
_cell.angle_beta   90.00
_cell.angle_gamma   90.00
#
_symmetry.space_group_name_H-M   'P 1'
#
loop_
_entity.id
_entity.type
_entity.pdbx_description
1 polymer ?
#
loop_
_entity_poly.entity_id
_entity_poly.type
_entity_poly.pdbx_seq_one_letter_code
_entity_poly.pdbx_strand_id
1 'polypeptide(L)'
;MFLFNETHPMVLDPKHHPFNVAYLPRIAQVLCNALQEHSQTTVIRVDLHLPEDGDVGDSITSDADLSQGLMSRFIDSLKAQIVAYRHQKAREGKRCHRTSVRYVWVLEQPELDGKKHYHLALLVNTDTFNALGSYDELGKGLAS
;
A
#
# COMPACT_ATOMS: atom_id res chain seq x y z
N MET A 1 -6.53 11.05 -22.76
CA MET A 1 -6.86 12.04 -21.70
C MET A 1 -5.65 12.11 -20.77
N PHE A 2 -4.83 13.15 -20.89
CA PHE A 2 -3.61 13.29 -20.09
C PHE A 2 -3.96 13.90 -18.73
N LEU A 3 -3.50 13.28 -17.64
CA LEU A 3 -3.83 13.65 -16.26
C LEU A 3 -2.77 14.53 -15.58
N PHE A 4 -1.82 15.10 -16.33
CA PHE A 4 -0.78 16.00 -15.79
C PHE A 4 -0.55 17.19 -16.72
N ASN A 5 -0.25 18.35 -16.13
CA ASN A 5 0.21 19.54 -16.84
C ASN A 5 1.62 19.29 -17.42
N GLU A 6 1.70 19.25 -18.76
CA GLU A 6 2.80 19.55 -19.70
C GLU A 6 4.22 18.96 -19.50
N THR A 7 4.69 18.66 -18.29
CA THR A 7 6.11 18.26 -18.10
C THR A 7 6.34 16.75 -18.06
N HIS A 8 5.44 15.94 -17.48
CA HIS A 8 5.49 14.48 -17.55
C HIS A 8 4.06 13.89 -17.52
N PRO A 9 3.40 13.69 -18.68
CA PRO A 9 2.10 13.04 -18.71
C PRO A 9 2.20 11.62 -18.17
N MET A 10 1.33 11.24 -17.24
CA MET A 10 1.17 9.83 -16.85
C MET A 10 0.68 9.04 -18.07
N VAL A 11 1.58 8.22 -18.61
CA VAL A 11 1.32 7.36 -19.76
C VAL A 11 0.75 6.04 -19.24
N LEU A 12 -0.39 5.63 -19.80
CA LEU A 12 -0.95 4.31 -19.54
C LEU A 12 -0.35 3.33 -20.53
N ASP A 13 0.09 2.15 -20.05
CA ASP A 13 0.52 1.07 -20.94
C ASP A 13 -0.70 0.47 -21.66
N PRO A 14 -0.81 0.61 -23.00
CA PRO A 14 -1.97 0.12 -23.76
C PRO A 14 -2.23 -1.38 -23.61
N LYS A 15 -1.23 -2.18 -23.18
CA LYS A 15 -1.39 -3.61 -22.94
C LYS A 15 -2.40 -3.96 -21.84
N HIS A 16 -2.69 -3.01 -20.94
CA HIS A 16 -3.62 -3.19 -19.82
C HIS A 16 -5.03 -2.65 -20.11
N HIS A 17 -5.36 -2.41 -21.38
CA HIS A 17 -6.72 -2.02 -21.78
C HIS A 17 -7.72 -3.20 -21.62
N PRO A 18 -8.99 -2.97 -21.21
CA PRO A 18 -9.63 -1.68 -20.94
C PRO A 18 -9.33 -1.12 -19.55
N PHE A 19 -9.20 0.21 -19.46
CA PHE A 19 -8.99 0.91 -18.20
C PHE A 19 -10.30 1.28 -17.51
N ASN A 20 -10.31 1.23 -16.18
CA ASN A 20 -11.39 1.80 -15.39
C ASN A 20 -11.27 3.35 -15.36
N VAL A 21 -12.07 4.01 -16.20
CA VAL A 21 -12.09 5.47 -16.34
C VAL A 21 -12.46 6.23 -15.07
N ALA A 22 -13.17 5.59 -14.12
CA ALA A 22 -13.49 6.19 -12.83
C ALA A 22 -12.30 6.14 -11.85
N TYR A 23 -11.41 5.15 -12.00
CA TYR A 23 -10.26 4.97 -11.11
C TYR A 23 -9.06 5.82 -11.54
N LEU A 24 -8.82 5.95 -12.85
CA LEU A 24 -7.71 6.72 -13.41
C LEU A 24 -7.52 8.13 -12.79
N PRO A 25 -8.54 9.01 -12.75
CA PRO A 25 -8.38 10.35 -12.16
C PRO A 25 -8.10 10.30 -10.65
N ARG A 26 -8.68 9.32 -9.93
CA ARG A 26 -8.45 9.16 -8.48
C ARG A 26 -7.02 8.70 -8.19
N ILE A 27 -6.53 7.74 -8.96
CA ILE A 27 -5.14 7.24 -8.86
C ILE A 27 -4.16 8.37 -9.17
N ALA A 28 -4.40 9.11 -10.26
CA ALA A 28 -3.56 10.26 -10.61
C ALA A 28 -3.55 11.31 -9.50
N GLN A 29 -4.70 11.64 -8.90
CA GLN A 29 -4.75 12.59 -7.79
C GLN A 29 -3.95 12.11 -6.57
N VAL A 30 -4.03 10.82 -6.23
CA VAL A 30 -3.24 10.24 -5.12
C VAL A 30 -1.74 10.33 -5.40
N LEU A 31 -1.31 10.04 -6.63
CA LEU A 31 0.08 10.18 -7.07
C LEU A 31 0.55 11.64 -6.99
N CYS A 32 -0.25 12.59 -7.51
CA CYS A 32 0.04 14.02 -7.40
C CYS A 32 0.25 14.43 -5.94
N ASN A 33 -0.67 14.04 -5.06
CA ASN A 33 -0.60 14.42 -3.66
C ASN A 33 0.61 13.77 -2.96
N ALA A 34 1.01 12.56 -3.34
CA ALA A 34 2.22 11.92 -2.82
C ALA A 34 3.48 12.67 -3.23
N LEU A 35 3.58 13.06 -4.51
CA LEU A 35 4.72 13.81 -5.03
C LEU A 35 4.79 15.25 -4.50
N GLN A 36 3.64 15.86 -4.19
CA GLN A 36 3.59 17.17 -3.52
C GLN A 36 4.05 17.10 -2.06
N GLU A 37 3.83 15.97 -1.40
CA GLU A 37 4.18 15.79 0.01
C GLU A 37 5.63 15.30 0.19
N HIS A 38 6.08 14.42 -0.71
CA HIS A 38 7.43 13.86 -0.71
C HIS A 38 8.03 14.05 -2.10
N SER A 39 9.17 14.76 -2.19
CA SER A 39 9.88 15.02 -3.45
C SER A 39 10.25 13.73 -4.20
N GLN A 40 10.47 12.64 -3.46
CA GLN A 40 10.67 11.31 -3.99
C GLN A 40 9.73 10.32 -3.30
N THR A 41 8.86 9.68 -4.09
CA THR A 41 7.87 8.70 -3.60
C THR A 41 8.23 7.30 -4.07
N THR A 42 8.34 6.34 -3.13
CA THR A 42 8.40 4.91 -3.42
C THR A 42 6.99 4.37 -3.53
N VAL A 43 6.70 3.58 -4.56
CA VAL A 43 5.42 2.88 -4.73
C VAL A 43 5.62 1.38 -4.51
N ILE A 44 4.81 0.80 -3.62
CA ILE A 44 4.85 -0.63 -3.28
C ILE A 44 3.49 -1.23 -3.54
N ARG A 45 3.46 -2.27 -4.38
CA ARG A 45 2.26 -3.08 -4.59
C ARG A 45 2.19 -4.16 -3.51
N VAL A 46 1.02 -4.30 -2.91
CA VAL A 46 0.68 -5.32 -1.91
C VAL A 46 -0.58 -6.02 -2.37
N ASP A 47 -0.54 -7.34 -2.42
CA ASP A 47 -1.68 -8.17 -2.79
C ASP A 47 -2.18 -8.89 -1.52
N LEU A 48 -3.28 -8.40 -0.96
CA LEU A 48 -3.85 -8.92 0.29
C LEU A 48 -4.89 -10.00 -0.02
N HIS A 49 -4.67 -11.18 0.54
CA HIS A 49 -5.58 -12.32 0.45
C HIS A 49 -6.36 -12.42 1.76
N LEU A 50 -7.68 -12.61 1.66
CA LEU A 50 -8.49 -12.87 2.84
C LEU A 50 -8.24 -14.31 3.31
N PRO A 51 -8.16 -14.55 4.63
CA PRO A 51 -8.11 -15.90 5.16
C PRO A 51 -9.39 -16.65 4.80
N GLU A 52 -9.24 -17.92 4.44
CA GLU A 52 -10.39 -18.79 4.19
C GLU A 52 -10.89 -19.36 5.52
N ASP A 53 -12.21 -19.55 5.63
CA ASP A 53 -12.77 -20.42 6.67
C ASP A 53 -12.23 -21.84 6.44
N GLY A 54 -11.13 -22.19 7.11
CA GLY A 54 -10.60 -23.56 7.11
C GLY A 54 -9.12 -23.76 6.74
N ASP A 55 -8.21 -22.81 6.99
CA ASP A 55 -6.77 -23.15 6.99
C ASP A 55 -6.38 -23.87 8.29
N VAL A 56 -6.76 -25.16 8.39
CA VAL A 56 -6.58 -26.04 9.57
C VAL A 56 -5.20 -26.72 9.59
N GLY A 57 -4.17 -26.08 9.03
CA GLY A 57 -2.83 -26.68 8.90
C GLY A 57 -1.95 -26.51 10.16
N ASP A 58 -1.86 -25.29 10.69
CA ASP A 58 -1.12 -24.99 11.93
C ASP A 58 -1.53 -23.67 12.60
N SER A 59 -2.47 -22.93 11.99
CA SER A 59 -2.75 -21.55 12.36
C SER A 59 -3.77 -21.52 13.50
N ILE A 60 -3.40 -20.82 14.57
CA ILE A 60 -4.29 -20.50 15.69
C ILE A 60 -5.58 -19.99 15.07
N THR A 61 -6.74 -20.57 15.43
CA THR A 61 -8.07 -20.12 15.01
C THR A 61 -8.24 -18.65 15.35
N SER A 62 -7.83 -17.78 14.44
CA SER A 62 -8.03 -16.35 14.50
C SER A 62 -9.22 -16.05 13.60
N ASP A 63 -10.39 -15.91 14.21
CA ASP A 63 -11.59 -15.44 13.54
C ASP A 63 -11.29 -14.03 13.02
N ALA A 64 -10.91 -13.93 11.74
CA ALA A 64 -10.59 -12.66 11.14
C ALA A 64 -11.86 -11.80 11.10
N ASP A 65 -11.82 -10.61 11.70
CA ASP A 65 -12.91 -9.66 11.58
C ASP A 65 -12.96 -9.09 10.16
N LEU A 66 -13.77 -9.72 9.30
CA LEU A 66 -14.02 -9.32 7.91
C LEU A 66 -15.20 -8.34 7.77
N SER A 67 -15.65 -7.72 8.88
CA SER A 67 -16.74 -6.75 8.86
C SER A 67 -16.42 -5.50 8.02
N GLN A 68 -17.47 -4.71 7.73
CA GLN A 68 -17.33 -3.43 7.06
C GLN A 68 -16.24 -2.56 7.71
N GLY A 69 -15.44 -1.89 6.88
CA GLY A 69 -14.31 -1.08 7.35
C GLY A 69 -13.00 -1.85 7.51
N LEU A 70 -12.93 -3.14 7.12
CA LEU A 70 -11.69 -3.94 7.13
C LEU A 70 -10.48 -3.18 6.57
N MET A 71 -10.58 -2.64 5.35
CA MET A 71 -9.48 -1.88 4.74
C MET A 71 -9.13 -0.60 5.49
N SER A 72 -10.11 0.06 6.12
CA SER A 72 -9.85 1.23 6.97
C SER A 72 -9.05 0.83 8.20
N ARG A 73 -9.46 -0.24 8.90
CA ARG A 73 -8.73 -0.79 10.06
C ARG A 73 -7.31 -1.20 9.68
N PHE A 74 -7.15 -1.88 8.54
CA PHE A 74 -5.84 -2.28 8.01
C PHE A 74 -4.93 -1.08 7.79
N ILE A 75 -5.42 -0.06 7.08
CA ILE A 75 -4.65 1.16 6.79
C ILE A 75 -4.33 1.94 8.07
N ASP A 76 -5.26 2.05 9.00
CA ASP A 76 -5.02 2.78 10.25
C ASP A 76 -4.00 2.07 11.14
N SER A 77 -4.03 0.73 11.18
CA SER A 77 -2.98 -0.08 11.80
C SER A 77 -1.62 0.17 11.14
N LEU A 78 -1.54 0.14 9.80
CA LEU A 78 -0.31 0.42 9.06
C LEU A 78 0.25 1.83 9.36
N LYS A 79 -0.61 2.85 9.39
CA LYS A 79 -0.21 4.22 9.77
C LYS A 79 0.33 4.26 11.19
N ALA A 80 -0.32 3.58 12.13
CA ALA A 80 0.13 3.52 13.53
C ALA A 80 1.51 2.84 13.65
N GLN A 81 1.74 1.75 12.91
CA GLN A 81 3.04 1.06 12.86
C GLN A 81 4.15 1.97 12.34
N ILE A 82 3.88 2.78 11.30
CA ILE A 82 4.86 3.73 10.77
C ILE A 82 5.16 4.84 11.79
N VAL A 83 4.16 5.33 12.51
CA VAL A 83 4.39 6.29 13.61
C VAL A 83 5.27 5.66 14.70
N ALA A 84 4.97 4.43 15.11
CA ALA A 84 5.76 3.70 16.10
C ALA A 84 7.21 3.49 15.65
N TYR A 85 7.41 3.09 14.39
CA TYR A 85 8.73 2.96 13.76
C TYR A 85 9.53 4.26 13.83
N ARG A 86 8.91 5.39 13.48
CA ARG A 86 9.56 6.71 13.54
C ARG A 86 9.97 7.07 14.97
N HIS A 87 9.12 6.80 15.96
CA HIS A 87 9.46 7.00 17.37
C HIS A 87 10.56 6.06 17.85
N GLN A 88 10.61 4.82 17.37
CA GLN A 88 11.70 3.90 17.67
C GLN A 88 13.03 4.41 17.10
N LYS A 89 13.07 4.82 15.83
CA LYS A 89 14.29 5.37 15.21
C LYS A 89 14.79 6.62 15.92
N ALA A 90 13.88 7.51 16.32
CA ALA A 90 14.23 8.68 17.11
C ALA A 90 14.88 8.31 18.47
N ARG A 91 14.33 7.31 19.16
CA ARG A 91 14.89 6.78 20.43
C ARG A 91 16.27 6.13 20.23
N GLU A 92 16.49 5.50 19.08
CA GLU A 92 17.81 4.95 18.69
C GLU A 92 18.82 6.04 18.26
N GLY A 93 18.46 7.32 18.30
CA GLY A 93 19.30 8.42 17.81
C GLY A 93 19.50 8.42 16.29
N LYS A 94 18.68 7.65 15.56
CA LYS A 94 18.76 7.54 14.10
C LYS A 94 17.91 8.63 13.46
N ARG A 95 18.45 9.23 12.40
CA ARG A 95 17.69 10.18 11.57
C ARG A 95 16.51 9.44 10.94
N CYS A 96 15.32 10.01 11.07
CA CYS A 96 14.12 9.56 10.39
C CYS A 96 13.43 10.75 9.73
N HIS A 97 13.15 10.63 8.43
CA HIS A 97 12.46 11.69 7.70
C HIS A 97 10.97 11.69 8.08
N ARG A 98 10.30 12.83 7.87
CA ARG A 98 8.85 12.90 8.04
C ARG A 98 8.22 12.06 6.95
N THR A 99 7.43 11.09 7.37
CA THR A 99 6.81 10.13 6.46
C THR A 99 5.34 9.96 6.79
N SER A 100 4.55 10.03 5.74
CA SER A 100 3.14 9.73 5.69
C SER A 100 2.94 8.67 4.60
N VAL A 101 1.79 8.00 4.67
CA VAL A 101 1.40 7.01 3.67
C VAL A 101 0.20 7.52 2.91
N ARG A 102 0.30 7.49 1.60
CA ARG A 102 -0.85 7.57 0.70
C ARG A 102 -1.05 6.21 0.06
N TYR A 103 -2.26 5.94 -0.40
CA TYR A 103 -2.59 4.63 -0.91
C TYR A 103 -3.76 4.68 -1.88
N VAL A 104 -3.80 3.69 -2.76
CA VAL A 104 -4.99 3.31 -3.54
C VAL A 104 -5.21 1.83 -3.34
N TRP A 105 -6.46 1.40 -3.24
CA TRP A 105 -6.79 -0.02 -3.23
C TRP A 105 -7.98 -0.29 -4.13
N VAL A 106 -8.03 -1.51 -4.64
CA VAL A 106 -9.17 -2.07 -5.34
C VAL A 106 -9.47 -3.44 -4.75
N LEU A 107 -10.74 -3.77 -4.65
CA LEU A 107 -11.19 -5.13 -4.35
C LEU A 107 -11.45 -5.81 -5.69
N GLU A 108 -10.66 -6.82 -6.01
CA GLU A 108 -10.97 -7.69 -7.13
C GLU A 108 -11.87 -8.81 -6.64
N GLN A 109 -13.07 -8.85 -7.20
CA GLN A 109 -13.98 -9.97 -7.06
C GLN A 109 -13.98 -10.72 -8.39
N PRO A 110 -13.24 -11.83 -8.49
CA PRO A 110 -13.29 -12.66 -9.69
C PRO A 110 -14.70 -13.22 -9.93
N GLU A 111 -15.05 -13.41 -11.20
CA GLU A 111 -16.27 -14.13 -11.58
C GLU A 111 -16.15 -15.61 -11.16
N LEU A 112 -17.28 -16.17 -10.69
CA LEU A 112 -17.49 -17.57 -10.28
C LEU A 112 -16.28 -18.27 -9.63
N ASP A 113 -16.36 -18.45 -8.31
CA ASP A 113 -15.44 -19.30 -7.50
C ASP A 113 -14.03 -18.76 -7.25
N GLY A 114 -13.69 -17.56 -7.74
CA GLY A 114 -12.41 -16.95 -7.43
C GLY A 114 -12.35 -16.27 -6.05
N LYS A 115 -11.15 -16.24 -5.46
CA LYS A 115 -10.90 -15.65 -4.14
C LYS A 115 -10.87 -14.12 -4.20
N LYS A 116 -11.58 -13.47 -3.28
CA LYS A 116 -11.51 -12.02 -3.09
C LYS A 116 -10.11 -11.64 -2.64
N HIS A 117 -9.52 -10.66 -3.32
CA HIS A 117 -8.22 -10.13 -2.95
C HIS A 117 -8.22 -8.61 -3.14
N TYR A 118 -7.46 -7.93 -2.29
CA TYR A 118 -7.27 -6.49 -2.41
C TYR A 118 -5.92 -6.23 -3.04
N HIS A 119 -5.90 -5.50 -4.16
CA HIS A 119 -4.68 -4.89 -4.65
C HIS A 119 -4.54 -3.51 -4.03
N LEU A 120 -3.44 -3.31 -3.33
CA LEU A 120 -3.09 -2.07 -2.66
C LEU A 120 -1.79 -1.55 -3.25
N ALA A 121 -1.75 -0.27 -3.61
CA ALA A 121 -0.50 0.42 -3.86
C ALA A 121 -0.27 1.42 -2.74
N LEU A 122 0.82 1.26 -2.02
CA LEU A 122 1.31 2.16 -0.97
C LEU A 122 2.30 3.15 -1.57
N LEU A 123 2.12 4.43 -1.26
CA LEU A 123 2.98 5.53 -1.69
C LEU A 123 3.61 6.13 -0.43
N VAL A 124 4.93 6.01 -0.32
CA VAL A 124 5.70 6.37 0.87
C VAL A 124 6.90 7.24 0.52
N ASN A 125 7.40 7.99 1.51
CA ASN A 125 8.62 8.78 1.34
C ASN A 125 9.83 7.88 1.09
N THR A 126 10.51 8.07 -0.05
CA THR A 126 11.71 7.29 -0.41
C THR A 126 12.83 7.49 0.58
N ASP A 127 12.98 8.70 1.16
CA ASP A 127 14.02 8.99 2.15
C ASP A 127 13.87 8.16 3.43
N THR A 128 12.69 7.60 3.70
CA THR A 128 12.46 6.70 4.84
C THR A 128 12.38 5.24 4.41
N PHE A 129 11.71 4.97 3.30
CA PHE A 129 11.46 3.64 2.80
C PHE A 129 11.80 3.58 1.31
N ASN A 130 13.08 3.39 1.01
CA ASN A 130 13.59 3.20 -0.36
C ASN A 130 13.65 1.74 -0.78
N ALA A 131 13.43 0.81 0.15
CA ALA A 131 13.43 -0.63 -0.07
C ALA A 131 12.44 -1.30 0.87
N LEU A 132 11.99 -2.49 0.47
CA LEU A 132 11.17 -3.35 1.34
C LEU A 132 11.98 -3.84 2.55
N GLY A 133 13.30 -3.85 2.50
CA GLY A 133 14.13 -4.44 3.55
C GLY A 133 14.30 -5.94 3.35
N SER A 134 14.60 -6.65 4.44
CA SER A 134 14.75 -8.10 4.42
C SER A 134 13.51 -8.76 5.02
N TYR A 135 13.15 -9.92 4.48
CA TYR A 135 12.08 -10.79 5.01
C TYR A 135 12.61 -11.79 6.05
N ASP A 136 13.87 -11.65 6.45
CA ASP A 136 14.46 -12.43 7.55
C ASP A 136 14.14 -11.81 8.92
N GLU A 137 14.33 -12.59 9.99
CA GLU A 137 14.06 -12.15 11.38
C GLU A 137 14.89 -10.91 11.81
N LEU A 138 15.89 -10.50 11.02
CA LEU A 138 16.79 -9.38 11.30
C LEU A 138 16.57 -8.18 10.37
N GLY A 139 15.54 -8.24 9.53
CA GLY A 139 15.28 -7.27 8.49
C GLY A 139 15.09 -5.86 9.02
N LYS A 140 15.44 -4.88 8.18
CA LYS A 140 15.14 -3.47 8.41
C LYS A 140 14.54 -2.90 7.13
N GLY A 141 13.24 -2.61 7.13
CA GLY A 141 12.50 -2.03 6.01
C GLY A 141 10.98 -2.11 6.22
N LEU A 142 10.21 -2.07 5.14
CA LEU A 142 8.74 -2.22 5.18
C LEU A 142 8.26 -3.68 5.27
N ALA A 143 9.14 -4.63 4.99
CA ALA A 143 8.88 -6.07 5.02
C ALA A 143 9.33 -6.74 6.32
N SER A 144 9.96 -5.99 7.23
CA SER A 144 10.47 -6.43 8.54
C SER A 144 9.73 -5.77 9.68
#